data_AF-A0A9Q7XMA6-F1
#
_entry.id   AF-A0A9Q7XMA6-F1
#
_cell.length_a   1.000
_cell.length_b   1.000
_cell.length_c   1.000
_cell.angle_alpha   90.00
_cell.angle_beta   90.00
_cell.angle_gamma   90.00
#
_symmetry.space_group_name_H-M   'P 1'
#
loop_
_entity.id
_entity.type
_entity.pdbx_description
1 polymer ?
#
loop_
_entity_poly.entity_id
_entity_poly.type
_entity_poly.pdbx_seq_one_letter_code
_entity_poly.pdbx_strand_id
1 'polypeptide(L)'
;MCKHILNAQVSIRAPCCQKFFDCPECHAETQDHMLRKTIEMAFICKKCRKAFRKDLTQYEDSDEYCPHCDNHYVVDAKTPQAVLQVEGEDARVDNRMLRDERIKYDPRKDFYFRRIAAQETERIDEGGWLQAIKDRAEGKLGPDGLPIDVAGPVGADGKPLLDASALDAGPRGGKQWSKFNDDDLDWS
;
A
#
# COMPACT_ATOMS: atom_id res chain seq x y z
N MET A 1 -20.22 -24.88 -6.56
CA MET A 1 -20.24 -24.23 -5.24
C MET A 1 -19.75 -22.81 -5.46
N CYS A 2 -20.55 -21.79 -5.13
CA CYS A 2 -20.18 -20.39 -5.34
C CYS A 2 -18.96 -20.06 -4.47
N LYS A 3 -18.03 -19.27 -5.01
CA LYS A 3 -16.89 -18.73 -4.24
C LYS A 3 -17.32 -17.61 -3.30
N HIS A 4 -18.36 -16.87 -3.68
CA HIS A 4 -18.84 -15.66 -3.01
C HIS A 4 -19.84 -15.94 -1.88
N ILE A 5 -20.72 -16.95 -2.04
CA ILE A 5 -21.75 -17.34 -1.07
C ILE A 5 -21.59 -18.83 -0.77
N LEU A 6 -21.08 -19.15 0.42
CA LEU A 6 -20.74 -20.53 0.82
C LEU A 6 -21.99 -21.40 1.03
N ASN A 7 -23.08 -20.79 1.47
CA ASN A 7 -24.33 -21.45 1.82
C ASN A 7 -25.43 -21.36 0.73
N ALA A 8 -25.06 -21.08 -0.52
CA ALA A 8 -26.03 -20.97 -1.62
C ALA A 8 -26.76 -22.30 -1.87
N GLN A 9 -28.07 -22.35 -1.57
CA GLN A 9 -28.90 -23.56 -1.64
C GLN A 9 -29.61 -23.80 -2.98
N VAL A 10 -29.73 -22.75 -3.79
CA VAL A 10 -30.36 -22.78 -5.11
C VAL A 10 -29.39 -22.26 -6.16
N SER A 11 -29.59 -22.65 -7.41
CA SER A 11 -28.98 -21.99 -8.56
C SER A 11 -30.06 -21.29 -9.39
N ILE A 12 -29.74 -20.09 -9.84
CA ILE A 12 -30.64 -19.15 -10.49
C ILE A 12 -30.34 -19.14 -11.98
N ARG A 13 -31.36 -19.24 -12.84
CA ARG A 13 -31.19 -19.05 -14.28
C ARG A 13 -31.05 -17.57 -14.59
N ALA A 14 -29.91 -17.18 -15.17
CA ALA A 14 -29.73 -15.83 -15.69
C ALA A 14 -30.54 -15.67 -16.99
N PRO A 15 -31.45 -14.67 -17.09
CA PRO A 15 -32.28 -14.48 -18.28
C PRO A 15 -31.48 -13.99 -19.50
N CYS A 16 -30.28 -13.43 -19.30
CA CYS A 16 -29.42 -12.95 -20.36
C CYS A 16 -28.70 -14.09 -21.13
N CYS A 17 -28.03 -15.02 -20.43
CA CYS A 17 -27.31 -16.13 -21.06
C CYS A 17 -28.07 -17.46 -21.04
N GLN A 18 -29.21 -17.51 -20.35
CA GLN A 18 -29.98 -18.74 -20.08
C GLN A 18 -29.22 -19.83 -19.32
N LYS A 19 -28.08 -19.50 -18.70
CA LYS A 19 -27.24 -20.39 -17.89
C LYS A 19 -27.60 -20.27 -16.41
N PHE A 20 -27.25 -21.29 -15.63
CA PHE A 20 -27.48 -21.33 -14.19
C PHE A 20 -26.23 -20.85 -13.44
N PHE A 21 -26.43 -19.94 -12.49
CA PHE A 21 -25.40 -19.42 -11.61
C PHE A 21 -25.89 -19.44 -10.17
N ASP A 22 -24.97 -19.59 -9.22
CA ASP A 22 -25.30 -19.63 -7.80
C ASP A 22 -25.48 -18.23 -7.20
N CYS A 23 -24.84 -17.22 -7.80
CA CYS A 23 -24.71 -15.87 -7.27
C CYS A 23 -24.45 -14.88 -8.43
N PRO A 24 -24.84 -13.59 -8.32
CA PRO A 24 -24.68 -12.61 -9.39
C PRO A 24 -23.20 -12.31 -9.71
N GLU A 25 -22.32 -12.43 -8.73
CA GLU A 25 -20.87 -12.27 -8.91
C GLU A 25 -20.27 -13.39 -9.77
N CYS A 26 -20.72 -14.65 -9.60
CA CYS A 26 -20.32 -15.73 -10.51
C CYS A 26 -20.79 -15.49 -11.96
N HIS A 27 -21.91 -14.79 -12.18
CA HIS A 27 -22.31 -14.41 -13.53
C HIS A 27 -21.36 -13.35 -14.10
N ALA A 28 -21.05 -12.31 -13.33
CA ALA A 28 -20.15 -11.23 -13.75
C ALA A 28 -18.72 -11.73 -14.05
N GLU A 29 -18.22 -12.74 -13.32
CA GLU A 29 -16.90 -13.33 -13.58
C GLU A 29 -16.86 -14.19 -14.85
N THR A 30 -18.00 -14.77 -15.25
CA THR A 30 -18.04 -15.73 -16.36
C THR A 30 -18.60 -15.13 -17.65
N GLN A 31 -19.19 -13.94 -17.60
CA GLN A 31 -19.91 -13.32 -18.71
C GLN A 31 -19.58 -11.83 -18.80
N ASP A 32 -19.35 -11.34 -20.01
CA ASP A 32 -18.92 -9.94 -20.26
C ASP A 32 -20.08 -8.92 -20.30
N HIS A 33 -21.23 -9.24 -19.73
CA HIS A 33 -22.42 -8.38 -19.77
C HIS A 33 -23.17 -8.35 -18.45
N MET A 34 -23.97 -7.30 -18.25
CA MET A 34 -24.75 -7.13 -17.02
C MET A 34 -25.98 -8.03 -17.00
N LEU A 35 -26.33 -8.53 -15.81
CA LEU A 35 -27.49 -9.37 -15.59
C LEU A 35 -28.79 -8.59 -15.89
N ARG A 36 -29.64 -9.12 -16.77
CA ARG A 36 -30.95 -8.54 -17.07
C ARG A 36 -31.93 -8.82 -15.93
N LYS A 37 -32.70 -7.81 -15.52
CA LYS A 37 -33.76 -7.94 -14.51
C LYS A 37 -35.01 -8.54 -15.16
N THR A 38 -35.59 -9.57 -14.55
CA THR A 38 -36.87 -10.16 -14.93
C THR A 38 -37.74 -10.37 -13.71
N ILE A 39 -39.05 -10.40 -13.92
CA ILE A 39 -40.05 -10.61 -12.87
C ILE A 39 -40.18 -12.10 -12.54
N GLU A 40 -40.15 -12.94 -13.56
CA GLU A 40 -40.15 -14.40 -13.41
C GLU A 40 -38.71 -14.88 -13.25
N MET A 41 -38.46 -15.67 -12.21
CA MET A 41 -37.16 -16.29 -11.96
C MET A 41 -37.32 -17.82 -11.94
N ALA A 42 -36.38 -18.50 -12.60
CA ALA A 42 -36.29 -19.95 -12.58
C ALA A 42 -35.15 -20.38 -11.67
N PHE A 43 -35.45 -21.25 -10.73
CA PHE A 43 -34.53 -21.76 -9.73
C PHE A 43 -34.37 -23.27 -9.88
N ILE A 44 -33.19 -23.79 -9.52
CA ILE A 44 -32.96 -25.21 -9.29
C ILE A 44 -32.54 -25.39 -7.84
N CYS A 45 -33.27 -26.21 -7.09
CA CYS A 45 -32.90 -26.55 -5.72
C CYS A 45 -31.73 -27.54 -5.71
N LYS A 46 -30.67 -27.30 -4.93
CA LYS A 46 -29.53 -28.23 -4.85
C LYS A 46 -29.84 -29.50 -4.05
N LYS A 47 -30.81 -29.45 -3.13
CA LYS A 47 -31.23 -30.62 -2.34
C LYS A 47 -31.99 -31.64 -3.20
N CYS A 48 -33.05 -31.21 -3.89
CA CYS A 48 -33.89 -32.12 -4.69
C CYS A 48 -33.59 -32.12 -6.20
N ARG A 49 -32.74 -31.19 -6.69
CA ARG A 49 -32.33 -31.02 -8.10
C ARG A 49 -33.49 -30.77 -9.08
N LYS A 50 -34.67 -30.45 -8.56
CA LYS A 50 -35.84 -30.09 -9.37
C LYS A 50 -35.83 -28.59 -9.68
N ALA A 51 -36.19 -28.26 -10.91
CA ALA A 51 -36.35 -26.89 -11.37
C ALA A 51 -37.78 -26.41 -11.05
N PHE A 52 -37.90 -25.19 -10.54
CA PHE A 52 -39.17 -24.53 -10.30
C PHE A 52 -39.10 -23.06 -10.72
N ARG A 53 -40.26 -22.43 -10.92
CA ARG A 53 -40.36 -21.03 -11.31
C ARG A 53 -41.16 -20.28 -10.26
N LYS A 54 -40.74 -19.05 -9.97
CA LYS A 54 -41.42 -18.16 -9.04
C LYS A 54 -41.46 -16.76 -9.61
N ASP A 55 -42.61 -16.11 -9.45
CA ASP A 55 -42.84 -14.73 -9.85
C ASP A 55 -42.56 -13.83 -8.65
N LEU A 56 -41.66 -12.85 -8.83
CA LEU A 56 -41.23 -11.96 -7.76
C LEU A 56 -42.24 -10.85 -7.42
N THR A 57 -43.34 -10.71 -8.18
CA THR A 57 -44.38 -9.70 -7.92
C THR A 57 -45.28 -10.04 -6.73
N GLN A 58 -45.46 -11.33 -6.44
CA GLN A 58 -46.28 -11.84 -5.35
C GLN A 58 -45.40 -12.69 -4.45
N TYR A 59 -44.58 -12.01 -3.65
CA TYR A 59 -43.67 -12.66 -2.72
C TYR A 59 -44.37 -12.82 -1.35
N GLU A 60 -44.73 -14.06 -1.00
CA GLU A 60 -45.30 -14.43 0.29
C GLU A 60 -44.33 -15.31 1.08
N ASP A 61 -44.49 -15.39 2.41
CA ASP A 61 -43.60 -16.17 3.30
C ASP A 61 -43.56 -17.67 2.95
N SER A 62 -44.61 -18.19 2.30
CA SER A 62 -44.66 -19.57 1.81
C SER A 62 -43.67 -19.83 0.67
N ASP A 63 -43.21 -18.77 -0.01
CA ASP A 63 -42.35 -18.86 -1.17
C ASP A 63 -40.87 -18.97 -0.82
N GLU A 64 -40.49 -18.84 0.45
CA GLU A 64 -39.12 -19.03 0.92
C GLU A 64 -38.65 -20.49 0.84
N TYR A 65 -39.58 -21.40 0.60
CA TYR A 65 -39.36 -22.84 0.58
C TYR A 65 -39.46 -23.40 -0.84
N CYS A 66 -38.67 -24.43 -1.11
CA CYS A 66 -38.79 -25.17 -2.36
C CYS A 66 -40.07 -26.02 -2.37
N PRO A 67 -40.93 -25.94 -3.40
CA PRO A 67 -42.22 -26.65 -3.47
C PRO A 67 -42.10 -28.17 -3.59
N HIS A 68 -40.89 -28.70 -3.62
CA HIS A 68 -40.62 -30.13 -3.82
C HIS A 68 -39.96 -30.82 -2.64
N CYS A 69 -39.35 -30.09 -1.71
CA CYS A 69 -38.59 -30.67 -0.59
C CYS A 69 -38.55 -29.79 0.65
N ASP A 70 -39.39 -28.75 0.69
CA ASP A 70 -39.52 -27.78 1.78
C ASP A 70 -38.18 -27.21 2.25
N ASN A 71 -37.25 -27.08 1.32
CA ASN A 71 -35.95 -26.52 1.62
C ASN A 71 -36.03 -25.01 1.64
N HIS A 72 -35.73 -24.40 2.78
CA HIS A 72 -35.61 -22.94 2.93
C HIS A 72 -34.39 -22.45 2.16
N TYR A 73 -34.62 -21.67 1.09
CA TYR A 73 -33.57 -21.19 0.21
C TYR A 73 -33.22 -19.71 0.41
N VAL A 74 -34.03 -18.98 1.16
CA VAL A 74 -33.82 -17.57 1.52
C VAL A 74 -33.11 -17.50 2.86
N VAL A 75 -31.82 -17.82 2.86
CA VAL A 75 -30.97 -17.84 4.06
C VAL A 75 -29.93 -16.72 4.01
N ASP A 76 -29.56 -16.20 5.18
CA ASP A 76 -28.51 -15.18 5.32
C ASP A 76 -27.22 -15.61 4.64
N ALA A 77 -26.71 -14.80 3.72
CA ALA A 77 -25.53 -15.12 2.94
C ALA A 77 -24.27 -15.18 3.83
N LYS A 78 -23.60 -16.34 3.86
CA LYS A 78 -22.29 -16.51 4.49
C LYS A 78 -21.21 -16.19 3.46
N THR A 79 -20.63 -14.99 3.58
CA THR A 79 -19.45 -14.60 2.81
C THR A 79 -18.18 -15.15 3.46
N PRO A 80 -17.16 -15.52 2.67
CA PRO A 80 -15.88 -15.92 3.20
C PRO A 80 -15.20 -14.70 3.86
N GLN A 81 -15.21 -14.66 5.19
CA GLN A 81 -14.45 -13.66 5.91
C GLN A 81 -12.96 -14.03 5.85
N ALA A 82 -12.16 -13.19 5.20
CA ALA A 82 -10.70 -13.34 5.22
C ALA A 82 -10.19 -13.01 6.62
N VAL A 83 -10.17 -14.01 7.51
CA VAL A 83 -9.55 -13.89 8.82
C VAL A 83 -8.04 -13.97 8.60
N LEU A 84 -7.34 -12.85 8.76
CA LEU A 84 -5.88 -12.81 8.73
C LEU A 84 -5.37 -13.45 10.03
N GLN A 85 -5.26 -14.78 10.02
CA GLN A 85 -4.71 -15.51 11.15
C GLN A 85 -3.20 -15.34 11.13
N VAL A 86 -2.68 -14.54 12.08
CA VAL A 86 -1.24 -14.47 12.34
C VAL A 86 -0.88 -15.78 13.02
N GLU A 87 -0.30 -16.70 12.26
CA GLU A 87 0.28 -17.92 12.80
C GLU A 87 1.49 -17.52 13.65
N GLY A 88 1.26 -17.29 14.95
CA GLY A 88 2.33 -17.19 15.92
C GLY A 88 2.94 -18.57 16.12
N GLU A 89 4.07 -18.83 15.49
CA GLU A 89 4.89 -20.00 15.80
C GLU A 89 5.31 -19.94 17.29
N ASP A 90 5.70 -21.08 17.86
CA ASP A 90 5.95 -21.25 19.31
C ASP A 90 6.74 -20.06 19.89
N ALA A 91 6.22 -19.46 20.97
CA ALA A 91 6.78 -18.31 21.66
C ALA A 91 8.25 -18.48 22.08
N ARG A 92 8.73 -19.73 22.16
CA ARG A 92 10.15 -20.04 22.42
C ARG A 92 11.07 -19.85 21.23
N VAL A 93 10.55 -19.99 20.00
CA VAL A 93 11.31 -19.86 18.75
C VAL A 93 11.29 -18.41 18.28
N ASP A 94 10.11 -17.79 18.27
CA ASP A 94 9.93 -16.41 17.79
C ASP A 94 9.49 -15.45 18.90
N ASN A 95 10.47 -14.96 19.68
CA ASN A 95 10.24 -13.98 20.75
C ASN A 95 10.03 -12.53 20.22
N ARG A 96 9.80 -12.34 18.92
CA ARG A 96 9.62 -11.02 18.30
C ARG A 96 8.21 -10.46 18.48
N MET A 97 7.22 -11.32 18.66
CA MET A 97 5.81 -10.94 18.83
C MET A 97 5.46 -10.63 20.30
N LEU A 98 6.32 -10.98 21.25
CA LEU A 98 6.11 -10.75 22.69
C LEU A 98 6.77 -9.44 23.12
N ARG A 99 5.98 -8.53 23.70
CA ARG A 99 6.51 -7.31 24.30
C ARG A 99 6.97 -7.61 25.73
N ASP A 100 8.24 -7.34 26.02
CA ASP A 100 8.77 -7.38 27.38
C ASP A 100 8.52 -6.03 28.08
N GLU A 101 7.72 -6.04 29.15
CA GLU A 101 7.37 -4.86 29.94
C GLU A 101 8.53 -4.31 30.79
N ARG A 102 9.60 -5.09 30.99
CA ARG A 102 10.77 -4.66 31.79
C ARG A 102 11.70 -3.72 31.03
N ILE A 103 11.63 -3.75 29.70
CA ILE A 103 12.49 -2.95 28.86
C ILE A 103 11.83 -1.58 28.69
N LYS A 104 12.49 -0.53 29.19
CA LYS A 104 12.05 0.85 28.98
C LYS A 104 12.07 1.15 27.48
N TYR A 105 10.96 1.64 26.95
CA TYR A 105 10.80 2.04 25.55
C TYR A 105 11.93 2.98 25.13
N ASP A 106 12.67 2.61 24.09
CA ASP A 106 13.73 3.41 23.49
C ASP A 106 13.24 3.93 22.13
N PRO A 107 12.85 5.22 22.03
CA PRO A 107 12.31 5.81 20.81
C PRO A 107 13.22 5.66 19.60
N ARG A 108 14.53 5.41 19.78
CA ARG A 108 15.46 5.22 18.66
C ARG A 108 15.32 3.87 17.95
N LYS A 109 14.75 2.87 18.62
CA LYS A 109 14.59 1.51 18.08
C LYS A 109 13.29 1.33 17.32
N ASP A 110 12.31 2.21 17.53
CA ASP A 110 11.06 2.17 16.81
C ASP A 110 11.25 2.71 15.39
N PHE A 111 10.89 1.87 14.41
CA PHE A 111 11.01 2.18 12.99
C PHE A 111 10.33 3.52 12.63
N TYR A 112 9.18 3.81 13.26
CA TYR A 112 8.44 5.06 13.07
C TYR A 112 9.20 6.29 13.57
N PHE A 113 9.76 6.24 14.78
CA PHE A 113 10.50 7.37 15.36
C PHE A 113 11.85 7.58 14.68
N ARG A 114 12.55 6.51 14.27
CA ARG A 114 13.79 6.61 13.49
C ARG A 114 13.55 7.31 12.14
N ARG A 115 12.43 7.03 11.47
CA ARG A 115 12.07 7.66 10.19
C ARG A 115 11.78 9.16 10.37
N ILE A 116 11.07 9.55 11.44
CA ILE A 116 10.80 10.96 11.76
C ILE A 116 12.09 11.69 12.14
N ALA A 117 12.91 11.12 13.02
CA ALA A 117 14.19 11.71 13.42
C ALA A 117 15.16 11.86 12.24
N ALA A 118 15.16 10.92 11.28
CA ALA A 118 15.96 11.03 10.06
C ALA A 118 15.47 12.16 9.12
N GLN A 119 14.21 12.58 9.21
CA GLN A 119 13.70 13.75 8.49
C GLN A 119 14.07 15.06 9.17
N GLU A 120 14.26 15.04 10.50
CA GLU A 120 14.60 16.22 11.30
C GLU A 120 16.11 16.54 11.32
N THR A 121 16.98 15.56 11.14
CA THR A 121 18.43 15.83 11.07
C THR A 121 18.82 16.38 9.71
N GLU A 122 19.61 17.46 9.69
CA GLU A 122 20.24 18.06 8.50
C GLU A 122 21.24 17.13 7.78
N ARG A 123 21.30 15.84 8.14
CA ARG A 123 22.10 14.86 7.43
C ARG A 123 21.45 14.60 6.07
N ILE A 124 22.27 14.65 5.02
CA ILE A 124 21.90 14.77 3.58
C ILE A 124 21.26 13.48 3.01
N ASP A 125 20.66 12.66 3.86
CA ASP A 125 20.43 11.26 3.53
C ASP A 125 19.16 11.12 2.67
N GLU A 126 18.03 11.72 3.08
CA GLU A 126 16.77 11.65 2.29
C GLU A 126 15.84 12.86 2.50
N GLY A 127 15.82 13.48 3.69
CA GLY A 127 15.01 14.66 4.01
C GLY A 127 15.65 16.01 3.64
N GLY A 128 16.99 16.08 3.63
CA GLY A 128 17.73 17.32 3.33
C GLY A 128 17.62 17.77 1.87
N TRP A 129 17.54 16.84 0.92
CA TRP A 129 17.47 17.18 -0.52
C TRP A 129 16.17 17.88 -0.92
N LEU A 130 15.03 17.42 -0.41
CA LEU A 130 13.74 18.05 -0.67
C LEU A 130 13.67 19.45 -0.06
N GLN A 131 14.25 19.62 1.12
CA GLN A 131 14.33 20.92 1.78
C GLN A 131 15.24 21.88 0.99
N ALA A 132 16.41 21.42 0.55
CA ALA A 132 17.31 22.20 -0.30
C ALA A 132 16.68 22.60 -1.65
N ILE A 133 15.86 21.72 -2.26
CA ILE A 133 15.10 22.05 -3.48
C ILE A 133 14.04 23.12 -3.20
N LYS A 134 13.34 23.04 -2.07
CA LYS A 134 12.39 24.07 -1.65
C LYS A 134 13.08 25.40 -1.36
N ASP A 135 14.20 25.39 -0.64
CA ASP A 135 14.96 26.60 -0.32
C ASP A 135 15.53 27.25 -1.58
N ARG A 136 15.92 26.46 -2.60
CA ARG A 136 16.26 26.95 -3.93
C ARG A 136 15.05 27.55 -4.65
N ALA A 137 13.89 26.89 -4.60
CA ALA A 137 12.66 27.39 -5.22
C ALA A 137 12.14 28.67 -4.55
N GLU A 138 12.36 28.81 -3.23
CA GLU A 138 12.01 29.99 -2.43
C GLU A 138 13.08 31.09 -2.48
N GLY A 139 14.21 30.86 -3.17
CA GLY A 139 15.26 31.87 -3.40
C GLY A 139 16.13 32.19 -2.18
N LYS A 140 16.17 31.29 -1.18
CA LYS A 140 16.92 31.49 0.08
C LYS A 140 18.39 31.09 -0.01
N LEU A 141 18.85 30.59 -1.16
CA LEU A 141 20.23 30.17 -1.41
C LEU A 141 20.92 31.16 -2.35
N GLY A 142 22.14 31.56 -2.00
CA GLY A 142 23.00 32.42 -2.83
C GLY A 142 23.54 31.69 -4.07
N PRO A 143 24.29 32.38 -4.95
CA PRO A 143 24.83 31.81 -6.19
C PRO A 143 25.75 30.61 -5.96
N ASP A 144 26.38 30.53 -4.78
CA ASP A 144 27.27 29.44 -4.38
C ASP A 144 26.54 28.27 -3.70
N GLY A 145 25.20 28.34 -3.58
CA GLY A 145 24.35 27.31 -2.99
C GLY A 145 24.30 27.29 -1.45
N LEU A 146 24.82 28.33 -0.78
CA LEU A 146 24.79 28.49 0.67
C LEU A 146 23.67 29.45 1.14
N PRO A 147 23.14 29.32 2.38
CA PRO A 147 22.12 30.20 2.93
C PRO A 147 22.61 31.66 3.05
N ILE A 148 21.75 32.61 2.68
CA ILE A 148 22.12 34.03 2.48
C ILE A 148 22.49 34.76 3.79
N ASP A 149 22.07 34.26 4.96
CA ASP A 149 22.12 35.05 6.21
C ASP A 149 23.38 34.81 7.08
N VAL A 150 24.34 33.99 6.63
CA VAL A 150 25.60 33.79 7.36
C VAL A 150 26.67 34.74 6.82
N ALA A 151 26.61 36.00 7.26
CA ALA A 151 27.74 36.91 7.15
C ALA A 151 28.89 36.38 8.03
N GLY A 152 29.81 35.63 7.41
CA GLY A 152 31.09 35.27 8.03
C GLY A 152 31.86 36.53 8.46
N PRO A 153 32.81 36.42 9.40
CA PRO A 153 33.49 37.57 10.00
C PRO A 153 34.15 38.44 8.92
N VAL A 154 33.68 39.69 8.82
CA VAL A 154 34.21 40.71 7.91
C VAL A 154 35.49 41.31 8.50
N GLY A 155 36.55 41.39 7.68
CA GLY A 155 37.78 42.10 8.04
C GLY A 155 37.54 43.60 8.17
N ALA A 156 38.46 44.32 8.83
CA ALA A 156 38.33 45.75 9.14
C ALA A 156 38.10 46.68 7.93
N ASP A 157 38.34 46.19 6.71
CA ASP A 157 38.13 46.92 5.45
C ASP A 157 36.76 46.64 4.79
N GLY A 158 35.85 45.95 5.49
CA GLY A 158 34.47 45.75 5.05
C GLY A 158 34.29 44.78 3.88
N LYS A 159 35.29 43.95 3.57
CA LYS A 159 35.23 42.90 2.54
C LYS A 159 35.26 41.50 3.16
N PRO A 160 34.58 40.50 2.56
CA PRO A 160 34.62 39.13 3.02
C PRO A 160 36.04 38.56 2.88
N LEU A 161 36.52 37.83 3.89
CA LEU A 161 37.91 37.38 4.00
C LEU A 161 38.35 36.38 2.90
N LEU A 162 37.40 35.82 2.15
CA LEU A 162 37.64 34.84 1.09
C LEU A 162 37.12 35.41 -0.24
N ASP A 163 37.97 36.17 -0.93
CA ASP A 163 37.66 36.70 -2.27
C ASP A 163 38.15 35.68 -3.33
N ALA A 164 37.19 34.95 -3.92
CA ALA A 164 37.42 33.86 -4.88
C ALA A 164 37.81 34.35 -6.29
N SER A 165 37.97 35.66 -6.48
CA SER A 165 38.25 36.29 -7.77
C SER A 165 39.71 36.13 -8.26
N ALA A 166 40.58 35.49 -7.49
CA ALA A 166 41.96 35.15 -7.90
C ALA A 166 42.07 33.86 -8.75
N LEU A 167 40.96 33.14 -8.97
CA LEU A 167 40.98 31.80 -9.59
C LEU A 167 40.70 31.78 -11.09
N ASP A 168 40.30 32.91 -11.70
CA ASP A 168 39.89 32.95 -13.11
C ASP A 168 40.86 33.75 -13.99
N ALA A 169 42.01 33.13 -14.29
CA ALA A 169 42.87 33.50 -15.41
C ALA A 169 43.43 32.22 -16.06
N GLY A 170 42.80 31.75 -17.14
CA GLY A 170 43.34 30.68 -17.99
C GLY A 170 44.67 31.08 -18.68
N PRO A 171 45.40 30.18 -19.41
CA PRO A 171 44.84 29.12 -20.27
C PRO A 171 45.62 27.77 -20.35
N ARG A 172 44.97 26.74 -20.90
CA ARG A 172 45.52 25.54 -21.61
C ARG A 172 46.80 24.89 -21.05
N GLY A 173 46.64 23.74 -20.40
CA GLY A 173 47.72 22.77 -20.21
C GLY A 173 47.22 21.52 -19.51
N GLY A 174 47.24 20.37 -20.18
CA GLY A 174 46.96 19.08 -19.55
C GLY A 174 48.07 18.65 -18.58
N LYS A 175 47.73 17.66 -17.74
CA LYS A 175 48.52 17.00 -16.66
C LYS A 175 48.53 17.83 -15.38
N GLN A 176 48.31 17.29 -14.19
CA GLN A 176 48.69 15.97 -13.69
C GLN A 176 47.85 15.73 -12.43
N TRP A 177 46.91 14.76 -12.45
CA TRP A 177 46.37 14.26 -11.18
C TRP A 177 47.55 13.65 -10.44
N SER A 178 47.92 14.26 -9.33
CA SER A 178 48.95 13.78 -8.42
C SER A 178 48.65 12.30 -8.13
N LYS A 179 49.59 11.44 -8.51
CA LYS A 179 49.54 10.01 -8.25
C LYS A 179 49.35 9.83 -6.74
N PHE A 180 48.18 9.32 -6.35
CA PHE A 180 47.98 8.75 -5.03
C PHE A 180 48.93 7.55 -4.94
N ASN A 181 49.89 7.60 -4.01
CA ASN A 181 50.83 6.52 -3.80
C ASN A 181 50.14 5.51 -2.88
N ASP A 182 49.86 4.31 -3.39
CA ASP A 182 49.22 3.23 -2.63
C ASP A 182 50.11 2.62 -1.54
N ASP A 183 51.36 3.09 -1.38
CA ASP A 183 52.31 2.65 -0.35
C ASP A 183 52.08 3.29 1.04
N ASP A 184 51.15 4.25 1.19
CA ASP A 184 50.81 4.90 2.47
C ASP A 184 49.70 4.15 3.26
N LEU A 185 49.29 2.96 2.81
CA LEU A 185 48.33 2.09 3.51
C LEU A 185 49.04 0.94 4.26
N ASP A 186 50.02 1.33 5.07
CA ASP A 186 50.59 0.52 6.13
C ASP A 186 49.56 0.39 7.28
N TRP A 187 49.02 -0.82 7.45
CA TRP A 187 48.23 -1.26 8.61
C TRP A 187 49.08 -2.20 9.48
N SER A 188 50.13 -1.66 10.10
CA SER A 188 50.85 -2.30 11.21
C SER A 188 50.05 -2.28 12.50
#